data_AF-G0V8D8-F1
#
_entry.id   AF-G0V8D8-F1
#
_cell.length_a   1.000
_cell.length_b   1.000
_cell.length_c   1.000
_cell.angle_alpha   90.00
_cell.angle_beta   90.00
_cell.angle_gamma   90.00
#
_symmetry.space_group_name_H-M   'P 1'
#
loop_
_entity.id
_entity.type
_entity.pdbx_description
1 polymer ?
#
loop_
_entity_poly.entity_id
_entity_poly.type
_entity_poly.pdbx_seq_one_letter_code
_entity_poly.pdbx_strand_id
1 'polypeptide(L)' 'MAPAQKRDIAEYLFGELNKQGDVIQSNNQERQLLSSALQEILKKILLEANEIAKAEHSEAVMPVHLEEATRIVLNK' A
#
# COMPACT_ATOMS: atom_id res chain seq x y z
N MET A 1 16.24 -23.80 -5.71
CA MET A 1 15.72 -22.58 -5.06
C MET A 1 14.31 -22.38 -5.61
N ALA A 2 13.27 -22.55 -4.79
CA ALA A 2 11.90 -22.33 -5.25
C ALA A 2 11.70 -20.84 -5.55
N PRO A 3 11.02 -20.48 -6.65
CA PRO A 3 10.74 -19.08 -6.96
C PRO A 3 9.89 -18.51 -5.81
N ALA A 4 10.31 -17.36 -5.27
CA ALA A 4 9.45 -16.58 -4.37
C ALA A 4 8.19 -16.24 -5.18
N GLN A 5 7.12 -17.00 -4.97
CA GLN A 5 5.82 -16.72 -5.54
C GLN A 5 5.51 -15.27 -5.17
N LYS A 6 5.45 -14.39 -6.18
CA LYS A 6 4.87 -13.05 -6.04
C LYS A 6 3.45 -13.27 -5.56
N ARG A 7 3.25 -13.28 -4.24
CA ARG A 7 1.92 -13.30 -3.66
C ARG A 7 1.20 -12.07 -4.18
N ASP A 8 0.02 -12.28 -4.75
CA ASP A 8 -0.83 -11.18 -5.16
C ASP A 8 -1.11 -10.32 -3.92
N ILE A 9 -1.03 -9.00 -4.06
CA ILE A 9 -1.26 -8.06 -2.96
C ILE A 9 -2.67 -8.29 -2.39
N ALA A 10 -3.65 -8.62 -3.24
CA ALA A 10 -4.99 -8.99 -2.79
C ALA A 10 -4.97 -10.25 -1.91
N GLU A 11 -4.28 -11.31 -2.31
CA GLU A 11 -4.21 -12.56 -1.52
C GLU A 11 -3.61 -12.32 -0.15
N TYR A 12 -2.56 -11.51 -0.07
CA TYR A 12 -1.96 -11.12 1.20
C TYR A 12 -2.98 -10.39 2.10
N LEU A 13 -3.68 -9.40 1.56
CA LEU A 13 -4.62 -8.57 2.33
C LEU A 13 -5.84 -9.34 2.80
N PHE A 14 -6.48 -10.13 1.94
CA PHE A 14 -7.57 -11.00 2.38
C PHE A 14 -7.08 -12.02 3.41
N GLY A 15 -5.84 -12.49 3.28
CA GLY A 15 -5.20 -13.31 4.31
C GLY A 15 -5.10 -12.59 5.66
N GLU A 16 -4.69 -11.33 5.69
CA GLU A 16 -4.61 -10.53 6.91
C GLU A 16 -5.99 -10.20 7.50
N LEU A 17 -6.97 -9.86 6.66
CA LEU A 17 -8.36 -9.59 7.11
C LEU A 17 -9.01 -10.85 7.69
N ASN A 18 -8.83 -12.00 7.04
CA ASN A 18 -9.33 -13.28 7.52
C ASN A 18 -8.72 -13.70 8.87
N LYS A 19 -7.48 -13.30 9.17
CA LYS A 19 -6.86 -13.54 10.49
C LYS A 19 -7.51 -12.74 11.61
N GLN A 20 -8.16 -11.62 11.30
CA GLN A 20 -8.86 -10.78 12.29
C GLN A 20 -10.25 -11.34 12.65
N GLY A 21 -10.65 -12.47 12.07
CA GLY A 21 -11.92 -13.16 12.33
C GLY A 21 -13.01 -12.83 11.31
N ASP A 22 -12.80 -11.84 10.46
CA ASP A 22 -13.70 -11.52 9.36
C ASP A 22 -13.41 -12.46 8.18
N VAL A 23 -14.16 -13.55 8.07
CA VAL A 23 -14.09 -14.43 6.89
C VAL A 23 -14.71 -13.70 5.71
N ILE A 24 -13.87 -13.03 4.92
CA ILE A 24 -14.28 -12.34 3.71
C ILE A 24 -14.13 -13.32 2.54
N GLN A 25 -15.26 -13.87 2.09
CA GLN A 25 -15.31 -14.57 0.81
C GLN A 25 -15.33 -13.55 -0.32
N SER A 26 -14.16 -13.31 -0.93
CA SER A 26 -14.05 -12.40 -2.06
C SER A 26 -14.00 -13.11 -3.41
N ASN A 27 -14.82 -12.64 -4.35
CA ASN A 27 -14.77 -13.06 -5.74
C ASN A 27 -13.58 -12.39 -6.47
N ASN A 28 -13.29 -12.82 -7.70
CA ASN A 28 -12.13 -12.32 -8.45
C ASN A 28 -12.21 -10.81 -8.74
N GLN A 29 -13.41 -10.27 -8.93
CA GLN A 29 -13.61 -8.85 -9.20
C GLN A 29 -13.32 -8.00 -7.95
N GLU A 30 -13.78 -8.44 -6.78
CA GLU A 30 -13.50 -7.78 -5.50
C GLU A 30 -12.00 -7.78 -5.18
N ARG A 31 -11.30 -8.89 -5.49
CA ARG A 31 -9.84 -8.96 -5.36
C ARG A 31 -9.12 -7.97 -6.26
N GLN A 32 -9.51 -7.90 -7.53
CA GLN A 32 -8.95 -6.93 -8.47
C GLN A 32 -9.20 -5.49 -8.03
N LEU A 33 -10.41 -5.20 -7.55
CA LEU A 33 -10.77 -3.88 -7.07
C LEU A 33 -9.93 -3.49 -5.85
N LEU A 34 -9.79 -4.39 -4.88
CA LEU A 34 -8.97 -4.14 -3.69
C LEU A 34 -7.49 -3.93 -4.05
N SER A 35 -6.93 -4.77 -4.92
CA SER A 35 -5.56 -4.60 -5.43
C SER A 35 -5.37 -3.25 -6.10
N SER A 36 -6.32 -2.84 -6.95
CA SER A 36 -6.26 -1.56 -7.66
C SER A 36 -6.36 -0.38 -6.71
N ALA A 37 -7.27 -0.45 -5.73
CA ALA A 37 -7.45 0.59 -4.72
C ALA A 37 -6.19 0.77 -3.87
N LEU A 38 -5.57 -0.31 -3.40
CA LEU A 38 -4.32 -0.21 -2.64
C LEU A 38 -3.16 0.31 -3.48
N GLN A 39 -3.02 -0.16 -4.72
CA GLN A 39 -1.97 0.35 -5.61
C GLN A 39 -2.10 1.86 -5.81
N GLU A 40 -3.32 2.37 -5.96
CA GLU A 40 -3.57 3.80 -6.11
C GLU A 40 -3.28 4.58 -4.82
N ILE A 41 -3.68 4.08 -3.65
CA ILE A 41 -3.34 4.68 -2.35
C ILE A 41 -1.83 4.71 -2.14
N LEU A 42 -1.15 3.58 -2.38
CA LEU A 42 0.30 3.48 -2.24
C LEU A 42 1.02 4.43 -3.19
N LYS A 43 0.55 4.54 -4.45
CA LYS A 43 1.09 5.49 -5.42
C LYS A 43 0.95 6.93 -4.93
N LYS A 44 -0.19 7.31 -4.37
CA LYS A 44 -0.39 8.66 -3.79
C LYS A 44 0.59 8.93 -2.64
N ILE A 45 0.76 7.97 -1.73
CA ILE A 45 1.72 8.08 -0.62
C ILE A 45 3.15 8.26 -1.14
N LEU A 46 3.57 7.45 -2.12
CA LEU A 46 4.91 7.54 -2.69
C LEU A 46 5.17 8.87 -3.41
N LEU A 47 4.17 9.39 -4.12
CA LEU A 47 4.27 10.69 -4.78
C LEU A 47 4.38 11.83 -3.75
N GLU A 48 3.52 11.83 -2.73
CA GLU A 48 3.56 12.84 -1.67
C GLU A 48 4.89 12.78 -0.89
N ALA A 49 5.38 11.58 -0.55
CA ALA A 49 6.66 11.40 0.14
C ALA A 49 7.84 11.94 -0.68
N ASN A 50 7.77 11.79 -2.01
CA ASN A 50 8.77 12.34 -2.91
C ASN A 50 8.72 13.87 -2.97
N GLU A 51 7.53 14.48 -2.93
CA GLU A 51 7.41 15.94 -2.87
C GLU A 51 7.90 16.51 -1.53
N ILE A 52 7.64 15.84 -0.41
CA ILE A 52 8.19 16.20 0.91
C ILE A 52 9.72 16.11 0.89
N ALA A 53 10.28 14.99 0.40
CA ALA A 53 11.72 14.80 0.31
C ALA A 53 12.40 15.91 -0.50
N LYS A 54 11.80 16.31 -1.63
CA LYS A 54 12.30 17.43 -2.45
C LYS A 54 12.23 18.76 -1.72
N ALA A 55 11.14 19.03 -1.00
CA ALA A 55 10.96 20.26 -0.23
C ALA A 55 12.00 20.37 0.90
N GLU A 56 12.43 19.25 1.46
CA GLU A 56 13.47 19.16 2.49
C GLU A 56 14.89 19.06 1.91
N HIS A 57 15.05 19.12 0.58
CA HIS A 57 16.33 18.93 -0.11
C HIS A 57 17.03 17.60 0.22
N SER A 58 16.26 16.56 0.53
CA SER A 58 16.79 15.23 0.77
C SER A 58 17.16 14.56 -0.56
N GLU A 59 18.32 13.89 -0.59
CA GLU A 59 18.80 13.15 -1.76
C GLU A 59 17.94 11.91 -2.08
N ALA A 60 17.20 11.41 -1.09
CA ALA A 60 16.34 10.24 -1.23
C ALA A 60 15.07 10.35 -0.36
N VAL A 61 14.07 9.52 -0.69
CA VAL A 61 12.90 9.32 0.15
C VAL A 61 13.31 8.49 1.37
N MET A 62 13.24 9.10 2.55
CA MET A 62 13.52 8.50 3.84
C MET A 62 12.23 8.04 4.52
N PRO A 63 12.31 7.14 5.53
CA PRO A 63 11.13 6.68 6.26
C PRO A 63 10.26 7.81 6.83
N VAL A 64 10.87 8.89 7.32
CA VAL A 64 10.15 10.06 7.84
C VAL A 64 9.24 10.73 6.79
N HIS A 65 9.67 10.79 5.52
CA HIS A 65 8.83 11.35 4.46
C HIS A 65 7.64 10.43 4.14
N LEU A 66 7.83 9.11 4.24
CA LEU A 66 6.75 8.13 4.04
C LEU A 66 5.73 8.19 5.18
N GLU A 67 6.19 8.34 6.43
CA GLU A 67 5.31 8.51 7.59
C GLU A 67 4.44 9.75 7.45
N GLU A 68 5.05 10.89 7.10
CA GLU A 68 4.34 12.16 6.91
C GLU A 68 3.40 12.11 5.70
N ALA A 69 3.85 11.56 4.58
CA ALA A 69 2.99 11.35 3.41
C ALA A 69 1.79 10.46 3.70
N THR A 70 1.99 9.38 4.47
CA THR A 70 0.90 8.49 4.89
C THR A 70 -0.11 9.25 5.74
N ARG A 71 0.36 10.07 6.69
CA ARG A 71 -0.49 10.92 7.52
C ARG A 71 -1.30 11.90 6.67
N ILE A 72 -0.70 12.51 5.65
CA ILE A 72 -1.37 13.48 4.75
C ILE A 72 -2.41 12.79 3.86
N VAL A 73 -2.07 11.64 3.26
CA VAL A 73 -2.97 10.95 2.31
C VAL A 73 -4.16 10.32 3.00
N LEU A 74 -3.99 9.77 4.21
CA LEU A 74 -5.06 9.06 4.92
C LEU A 74 -5.95 9.98 5.78
N ASN A 75 -5.50 11.19 6.13
CA ASN A 75 -6.26 12.13 6.96
C ASN A 75 -6.71 13.41 6.23
N LYS A 76 -6.60 13.44 4.90
CA LYS A 76 -7.22 14.47 4.05
C LYS A 76 -8.69 14.14 3.81
#